data_AF-A0A1F3G129-F1
#
_entry.id   AF-A0A1F3G129-F1
#
_cell.length_a   1.000
_cell.length_b   1.000
_cell.length_c   1.000
_cell.angle_alpha   90.00
_cell.angle_beta   90.00
_cell.angle_gamma   90.00
#
_symmetry.space_group_name_H-M   'P 1'
#
loop_
_entity.id
_entity.type
_entity.pdbx_description
1 polymer ?
#
loop_
_entity_poly.entity_id
_entity_poly.type
_entity_poly.pdbx_seq_one_letter_code
_entity_poly.pdbx_strand_id
1 'polypeptide(L)' 'MGNQINYTDAQKELEQILKEIEIGDVDVDKLSEKVKRACALIRICKEKLKNTDDEIKKILEEFNQENK' A
#
# COMPACT_ATOMS: atom_id res chain seq x y z
N MET A 1 15.33 7.68 11.95
CA MET A 1 14.40 8.26 10.95
C MET A 1 13.53 7.12 10.46
N GLY A 2 12.24 7.13 10.80
CA GLY A 2 11.32 6.03 10.54
C GLY A 2 11.06 5.89 9.04
N ASN A 3 11.45 4.75 8.46
CA ASN A 3 11.37 4.47 7.03
C ASN A 3 9.92 4.14 6.63
N GLN A 4 9.00 5.10 6.78
CA GLN A 4 7.61 4.93 6.34
C GLN A 4 7.55 5.09 4.83
N ILE A 5 7.44 3.97 4.12
CA ILE A 5 7.17 3.93 2.69
C ILE A 5 5.88 4.71 2.38
N ASN A 6 5.93 5.61 1.38
CA ASN A 6 4.73 6.29 0.89
C ASN A 6 3.95 5.37 -0.07
N TYR A 7 2.70 5.73 -0.40
CA TYR A 7 1.85 4.88 -1.24
C TYR A 7 2.48 4.63 -2.63
N THR A 8 3.06 5.67 -3.23
CA THR A 8 3.68 5.61 -4.56
C THR A 8 4.89 4.69 -4.59
N ASP A 9 5.73 4.74 -3.55
CA ASP A 9 6.90 3.87 -3.44
C ASP A 9 6.48 2.43 -3.16
N ALA A 10 5.45 2.21 -2.34
CA ALA A 10 4.89 0.88 -2.12
C ALA A 10 4.37 0.28 -3.43
N GLN A 11 3.68 1.08 -4.25
CA GLN A 11 3.15 0.67 -5.54
C GLN A 11 4.29 0.32 -6.51
N LYS A 12 5.31 1.17 -6.63
CA LYS A 12 6.48 0.92 -7.49
C LYS A 12 7.19 -0.37 -7.12
N GLU A 13 7.39 -0.60 -5.83
CA GLU A 13 8.04 -1.82 -5.33
C GLU A 13 7.18 -3.06 -5.62
N LEU A 14 5.85 -2.95 -5.50
CA LEU A 14 4.93 -4.03 -5.85
C LEU A 14 5.02 -4.40 -7.35
N GLU A 15 5.09 -3.39 -8.23
CA GLU A 15 5.26 -3.59 -9.68
C GLU A 15 6.60 -4.24 -10.02
N GLN A 16 7.68 -3.88 -9.30
CA GLN A 16 8.97 -4.54 -9.45
C GLN A 16 8.91 -6.01 -9.03
N ILE A 17 8.31 -6.30 -7.88
CA ILE A 17 8.13 -7.67 -7.40
C ILE A 17 7.34 -8.49 -8.41
N LEU A 18 6.25 -7.95 -8.96
CA LEU A 18 5.46 -8.60 -10.01
C LEU A 18 6.30 -8.93 -11.23
N LYS A 19 7.06 -7.96 -11.76
CA LYS A 19 7.93 -8.20 -12.91
C LYS A 19 8.97 -9.29 -12.64
N GLU A 20 9.57 -9.28 -11.46
CA GLU A 20 10.56 -10.30 -11.08
C GLU A 20 9.93 -11.69 -11.02
N ILE A 21 8.69 -11.80 -10.54
CA ILE A 21 7.94 -13.07 -10.52
C ILE A 21 7.59 -13.53 -11.95
N GLU A 22 7.15 -12.60 -12.81
CA GLU A 22 6.77 -12.89 -14.20
C GLU A 22 7.94 -13.37 -15.06
N ILE A 23 9.17 -12.92 -14.77
CA ILE A 23 10.38 -13.36 -15.47
C ILE A 23 10.64 -14.87 -15.25
N GLY A 24 10.12 -15.45 -14.16
CA GLY A 24 10.11 -16.90 -13.95
C GLY A 24 11.45 -17.52 -13.55
N ASP A 25 12.55 -16.75 -13.52
CA ASP A 25 13.89 -17.18 -13.06
C ASP A 25 14.07 -16.94 -11.56
N VAL A 26 13.05 -17.32 -10.77
CA VAL A 26 13.01 -17.08 -9.33
C VAL A 26 12.90 -18.42 -8.62
N ASP A 27 13.96 -18.78 -7.89
CA ASP A 27 13.97 -19.92 -6.99
C ASP A 27 12.76 -19.88 -6.02
N VAL A 28 12.21 -21.05 -5.67
CA VAL A 28 11.01 -21.17 -4.81
C VAL A 28 11.17 -20.45 -3.46
N ASP A 29 12.39 -20.43 -2.91
CA ASP A 29 12.67 -19.72 -1.67
C ASP A 29 12.58 -18.20 -1.86
N LYS A 30 13.14 -17.69 -2.97
CA LYS A 30 13.07 -16.27 -3.34
C LYS A 30 11.65 -15.83 -3.67
N LEU A 31 10.85 -16.71 -4.25
CA LEU A 31 9.44 -16.46 -4.52
C LEU A 31 8.66 -16.24 -3.22
N SER A 32 8.90 -17.08 -2.22
CA SER A 32 8.29 -16.97 -0.88
C SER A 32 8.65 -15.63 -0.21
N GLU A 33 9.89 -15.17 -0.32
CA GLU A 33 10.32 -13.86 0.20
C GLU A 33 9.63 -12.70 -0.52
N LYS A 34 9.59 -12.74 -1.86
CA LYS A 34 8.92 -11.72 -2.68
C LYS A 34 7.43 -11.61 -2.36
N VAL A 35 6.75 -12.74 -2.20
CA VAL A 35 5.33 -12.77 -1.83
C VAL A 35 5.11 -12.17 -0.43
N LYS A 36 5.94 -12.53 0.56
CA LYS A 36 5.87 -11.94 1.91
C LYS A 36 6.05 -10.43 1.87
N ARG A 37 7.01 -9.94 1.07
CA ARG A 37 7.25 -8.50 0.88
C ARG A 37 6.04 -7.83 0.22
N ALA A 38 5.49 -8.40 -0.84
CA ALA A 38 4.28 -7.89 -1.49
C ALA A 38 3.10 -7.80 -0.51
N CYS A 39 2.89 -8.82 0.33
CA CYS A 39 1.86 -8.77 1.37
C CYS A 39 2.07 -7.62 2.37
N ALA A 40 3.31 -7.33 2.76
CA ALA A 40 3.62 -6.21 3.63
C ALA A 40 3.31 -4.85 2.96
N LEU A 41 3.68 -4.69 1.69
CA LEU A 41 3.38 -3.49 0.90
C LEU A 41 1.87 -3.28 0.74
N ILE A 42 1.11 -4.33 0.45
CA ILE A 42 -0.35 -4.28 0.33
C ILE A 42 -0.99 -3.82 1.65
N ARG A 43 -0.48 -4.25 2.81
CA ARG A 43 -0.96 -3.79 4.11
C ARG A 43 -0.76 -2.29 4.29
N ILE A 44 0.42 -1.78 3.92
CA ILE A 44 0.72 -0.34 3.97
C ILE A 44 -0.22 0.44 3.06
N CYS A 45 -0.44 -0.03 1.83
CA CYS A 45 -1.37 0.61 0.90
C CYS A 45 -2.79 0.66 1.47
N LYS A 46 -3.28 -0.46 2.03
CA LYS A 46 -4.61 -0.52 2.68
C LYS A 46 -4.74 0.44 3.84
N GLU A 47 -3.72 0.53 4.69
CA GLU A 47 -3.73 1.44 5.84
C GLU A 47 -3.80 2.91 5.38
N LYS A 48 -2.99 3.29 4.39
CA LYS A 48 -3.03 4.65 3.83
C LYS A 48 -4.40 4.97 3.23
N LEU A 49 -4.96 4.07 2.41
CA LEU A 49 -6.28 4.28 1.82
C LEU A 49 -7.37 4.40 2.87
N LYS A 50 -7.31 3.57 3.93
CA LYS A 50 -8.26 3.65 5.03
C LYS A 50 -8.15 4.99 5.77
N ASN A 51 -6.94 5.43 6.10
CA ASN A 51 -6.74 6.71 6.77
C ASN A 51 -7.28 7.87 5.92
N THR A 52 -7.02 7.86 4.61
CA THR A 52 -7.56 8.85 3.68
C THR A 52 -9.09 8.82 3.61
N ASP A 53 -9.71 7.63 3.58
CA ASP A 53 -11.17 7.49 3.62
C ASP A 53 -11.77 8.03 4.91
N ASP A 54 -11.14 7.76 6.05
CA ASP A 54 -11.56 8.28 7.37
C ASP A 54 -11.40 9.82 7.45
N GLU A 55 -10.34 10.39 6.87
CA GLU A 55 -10.17 11.85 6.77
C GLU A 55 -11.26 12.50 5.89
N ILE A 56 -11.57 11.90 4.74
CA ILE A 56 -12.64 12.38 3.86
C ILE A 56 -13.98 12.37 4.59
N LYS A 57 -14.31 11.28 5.32
CA LYS A 57 -15.55 11.21 6.10
C LYS A 57 -15.65 12.32 7.13
N LYS A 58 -14.58 12.59 7.88
CA LYS A 58 -14.55 13.68 8.87
C LYS A 58 -14.81 15.04 8.22
N ILE A 59 -14.14 15.33 7.10
CA ILE A 59 -14.35 16.57 6.36
C ILE A 59 -15.82 16.69 5.92
N LEU A 60 -16.40 15.61 5.38
CA LEU A 60 -17.81 15.60 4.98
C LEU A 60 -18.77 15.81 6.17
N GLU A 61 -18.47 15.26 7.34
CA GLU A 61 -19.24 15.50 8.56
C GLU A 61 -19.16 16.97 9.02
N GLU A 62 -17.96 17.56 9.01
CA GLU A 62 -17.74 18.98 9.32
C GLU A 62 -18.53 19.89 8.37
N PHE A 63 -18.43 19.65 7.06
CA PHE A 63 -19.21 20.38 6.05
C PHE A 63 -20.72 20.29 6.28
N ASN A 64 -21.23 19.12 6.67
CA ASN A 64 -22.65 18.94 6.96
C ASN A 64 -23.10 19.65 8.25
N GLN A 65 -22.20 19.84 9.22
CA GLN A 65 -22.48 20.58 10.45
C GLN A 65 -22.42 22.10 10.24
N GLU A 66 -21.51 22.60 9.41
CA GLU A 66 -21.42 24.04 9.09
C GLU A 66 -22.62 24.58 8.29
N ASN A 67 -23.31 23.71 7.55
CA ASN A 67 -24.46 24.07 6.71
C ASN A 67 -25.82 23.85 7.39
N LYS A 68 -25.84 23.64 8.71
CA LYS A 68 -27.05 23.36 9.50
C LYS A 68 -27.37 24.47 10.49
#